data_AF-A0A8R1TXD9-F1
#
_entry.id   AF-A0A8R1TXD9-F1
#
_cell.length_a   1.000
_cell.length_b   1.000
_cell.length_c   1.000
_cell.angle_alpha   90.00
_cell.angle_beta   90.00
_cell.angle_gamma   90.00
#
_symmetry.space_group_name_H-M   'P 1'
#
loop_
_entity.id
_entity.type
_entity.pdbx_description
1 polymer ?
#
loop_
_entity_poly.entity_id
_entity_poly.type
_entity_poly.pdbx_seq_one_letter_code
_entity_poly.pdbx_strand_id
1 'polypeptide(L)'
;MQKTELASTSGSIPVPVIPTRTAIHHLTSSIRFSFVLKRHLLIALLLMFSTFSAYSAVIKSGCRKHGTQYVIDEPGCDLVAVNVNMCSGYCMSFSFVNPEENSITVHGRCCRMVDNEWVKAKVACEGGDRIMRIPSATECRCFDCA
;
A
#
# COMPACT_ATOMS: atom_id res chain seq x y z
N MET A 1 41.97 79.44 51.39
CA MET A 1 42.66 79.45 50.08
C MET A 1 42.17 78.26 49.29
N GLN A 2 41.70 78.50 48.07
CA GLN A 2 41.27 77.50 47.10
C GLN A 2 42.49 77.02 46.32
N LYS A 3 42.61 75.71 46.05
CA LYS A 3 43.26 75.21 44.84
C LYS A 3 42.77 73.79 44.52
N THR A 4 42.09 73.71 43.39
CA THR A 4 41.78 72.53 42.58
C THR A 4 43.05 72.07 41.86
N GLU A 5 43.24 70.76 41.69
CA GLU A 5 43.87 70.23 40.47
C GLU A 5 43.41 68.78 40.21
N LEU A 6 42.82 68.57 39.03
CA LEU A 6 42.57 67.28 38.42
C LEU A 6 43.85 66.78 37.75
N ALA A 7 44.12 65.48 37.81
CA ALA A 7 45.02 64.82 36.89
C ALA A 7 44.39 63.50 36.41
N SER A 8 44.15 63.43 35.11
CA SER A 8 43.80 62.21 34.37
C SER A 8 45.06 61.67 33.71
N THR A 9 45.25 60.36 33.68
CA THR A 9 46.21 59.72 32.76
C THR A 9 45.68 58.38 32.28
N SER A 10 45.30 58.37 31.00
CA SER A 10 45.09 57.22 30.12
C SER A 10 46.43 56.62 29.69
N GLY A 11 46.53 55.29 29.62
CA GLY A 11 47.66 54.59 29.01
C GLY A 11 47.24 53.24 28.43
N SER A 12 47.38 53.12 27.11
CA SER A 12 47.17 51.92 26.29
C SER A 12 48.27 51.89 25.22
N ILE A 13 48.86 50.72 24.93
CA ILE A 13 49.47 50.30 23.64
C ILE A 13 49.70 48.76 23.63
N PRO A 14 49.52 48.04 22.50
CA PRO A 14 49.52 46.57 22.41
C PRO A 14 50.71 45.96 21.62
N VAL A 15 50.91 44.63 21.67
CA VAL A 15 51.68 43.84 20.65
C VAL A 15 51.06 42.43 20.45
N PRO A 16 50.88 41.95 19.20
CA PRO A 16 50.30 40.64 18.88
C PRO A 16 51.35 39.53 18.58
N VAL A 17 51.02 38.27 18.87
CA VAL A 17 51.79 37.07 18.47
C VAL A 17 50.94 36.20 17.53
N ILE A 18 51.48 35.90 16.35
CA ILE A 18 50.85 35.12 15.27
C ILE A 18 51.20 33.62 15.44
N PRO A 19 50.22 32.69 15.50
CA PRO A 19 50.48 31.24 15.47
C PRO A 19 50.23 30.65 14.07
N THR A 20 51.26 30.09 13.43
CA THR A 20 51.21 29.33 12.17
C THR A 20 51.23 27.81 12.43
N ARG A 21 50.08 27.16 12.68
CA ARG A 21 50.00 25.68 12.69
C ARG A 21 48.58 25.11 12.53
N THR A 22 47.92 25.31 11.37
CA THR A 22 46.56 24.75 11.11
C THR A 22 46.32 24.14 9.73
N ALA A 23 47.34 23.95 8.87
CA ALA A 23 47.10 23.47 7.51
C ALA A 23 46.92 21.94 7.34
N ILE A 24 47.38 21.09 8.28
CA ILE A 24 47.39 19.62 8.09
C ILE A 24 46.05 18.94 8.47
N HIS A 25 45.22 19.57 9.29
CA HIS A 25 43.95 18.98 9.76
C HIS A 25 42.80 19.05 8.75
N HIS A 26 42.86 19.93 7.73
CA HIS A 26 41.75 20.11 6.80
C HIS A 26 41.65 19.00 5.74
N LEU A 27 42.78 18.46 5.25
CA LEU A 27 42.76 17.46 4.18
C LEU A 27 42.27 16.07 4.65
N THR A 28 42.59 15.68 5.87
CA THR A 28 42.18 14.36 6.41
C THR A 28 40.71 14.35 6.86
N SER A 29 40.18 15.51 7.25
CA SER A 29 38.78 15.70 7.65
C SER A 29 37.81 15.61 6.46
N SER A 30 38.17 16.21 5.31
CA SER A 30 37.30 16.22 4.12
C SER A 30 37.09 14.82 3.52
N ILE A 31 38.12 13.98 3.50
CA ILE A 31 38.03 12.60 3.00
C ILE A 31 37.12 11.76 3.90
N ARG A 32 37.27 11.84 5.23
CA ARG A 32 36.42 11.08 6.17
C ARG A 32 34.95 11.48 6.09
N PHE A 33 34.66 12.77 5.94
CA PHE A 33 33.29 13.27 5.84
C PHE A 33 32.56 12.73 4.60
N SER A 34 33.26 12.67 3.45
CA SER A 34 32.71 12.12 2.21
C SER A 34 32.35 10.63 2.32
N PHE A 35 33.22 9.83 2.95
CA PHE A 35 32.94 8.40 3.17
C PHE A 35 31.76 8.15 4.12
N VAL A 36 31.64 8.94 5.19
CA VAL A 36 30.54 8.81 6.15
C VAL A 36 29.21 9.21 5.50
N LEU A 37 29.17 10.33 4.76
CA LEU A 37 27.96 10.77 4.06
C LEU A 37 27.51 9.76 3.00
N LYS A 38 28.45 9.24 2.19
CA LYS A 38 28.16 8.21 1.18
C LYS A 38 27.66 6.91 1.82
N ARG A 39 28.23 6.51 2.96
CA ARG A 39 27.77 5.35 3.74
C ARG A 39 26.34 5.56 4.27
N HIS A 40 26.02 6.73 4.81
CA HIS A 40 24.66 7.03 5.29
C HIS A 40 23.64 7.08 4.15
N LEU A 41 23.99 7.66 3.00
CA LEU A 41 23.15 7.64 1.79
C LEU A 41 22.87 6.21 1.31
N LEU A 42 23.90 5.34 1.28
CA LEU A 42 23.71 3.93 0.92
C LEU A 42 22.81 3.19 1.90
N ILE A 43 22.97 3.42 3.21
CA ILE A 43 22.11 2.82 4.23
C ILE A 43 20.67 3.30 4.08
N ALA A 44 20.44 4.60 3.91
CA ALA A 44 19.11 5.16 3.70
C ALA A 44 18.43 4.59 2.44
N LEU A 45 19.19 4.44 1.35
CA LEU A 45 18.68 3.84 0.11
C LEU A 45 18.29 2.37 0.32
N LEU A 46 19.12 1.59 1.03
CA LEU A 46 18.81 0.19 1.35
C LEU A 46 17.56 0.05 2.24
N LEU A 47 17.36 0.95 3.20
CA LEU A 47 16.16 0.98 4.05
C LEU A 47 14.90 1.36 3.24
N MET A 48 15.01 2.25 2.27
CA MET A 48 13.91 2.57 1.36
C MET A 48 13.55 1.38 0.46
N PHE A 49 14.54 0.64 -0.06
CA PHE A 49 14.28 -0.55 -0.87
C PHE A 49 13.64 -1.70 -0.08
N SER A 50 14.05 -1.92 1.17
CA SER A 50 13.45 -2.97 2.01
C SER A 50 12.01 -2.65 2.40
N THR A 51 11.69 -1.37 2.66
CA THR A 51 10.33 -0.95 3.01
C THR A 51 9.38 -0.94 1.80
N PHE A 52 9.87 -0.64 0.59
CA PHE A 52 9.02 -0.59 -0.60
C PHE A 52 8.43 -1.95 -0.98
N SER A 53 9.16 -3.04 -0.71
CA SER A 53 8.69 -4.41 -1.04
C SER A 53 7.48 -4.85 -0.21
N ALA A 54 7.25 -4.25 0.96
CA ALA A 54 6.14 -4.61 1.85
C ALA A 54 4.77 -4.05 1.42
N TYR A 55 4.73 -2.98 0.61
CA TYR A 55 3.46 -2.33 0.25
C TYR A 55 2.62 -3.16 -0.74
N SER A 56 3.25 -4.04 -1.51
CA SER A 56 2.59 -4.75 -2.64
C SER A 56 1.86 -6.04 -2.24
N ALA A 57 1.93 -6.49 -0.99
CA ALA A 57 1.42 -7.82 -0.61
C ALA A 57 -0.11 -7.88 -0.38
N VAL A 58 -0.82 -6.75 -0.27
CA VAL A 58 -2.19 -6.74 0.30
C VAL A 58 -3.32 -6.54 -0.73
N ILE A 59 -3.05 -6.30 -2.01
CA ILE A 59 -4.11 -6.41 -3.02
C ILE A 59 -4.06 -7.81 -3.65
N LYS A 60 -4.34 -8.82 -2.83
CA LYS A 60 -4.66 -10.17 -3.29
C LYS A 60 -5.74 -9.99 -4.37
N SER A 61 -5.44 -10.44 -5.59
CA SER A 61 -6.22 -10.28 -6.83
C SER A 61 -7.61 -9.62 -6.65
N GLY A 62 -7.80 -8.41 -7.18
CA GLY A 62 -9.10 -7.74 -7.20
C GLY A 62 -10.20 -8.59 -7.85
N CYS A 63 -11.46 -8.15 -7.75
CA CYS A 63 -12.61 -8.83 -8.34
C CYS A 63 -12.39 -9.17 -9.83
N ARG A 64 -12.43 -10.47 -10.16
CA ARG A 64 -12.15 -10.95 -11.51
C ARG A 64 -12.98 -12.18 -11.87
N LYS A 65 -13.04 -12.46 -13.16
CA LYS A 65 -13.62 -13.68 -13.73
C LYS A 65 -12.66 -14.87 -13.56
N HIS A 66 -13.20 -16.03 -13.20
CA HIS A 66 -12.48 -17.30 -13.12
C HIS A 66 -13.37 -18.45 -13.61
N GLY A 67 -12.78 -19.41 -14.33
CA GLY A 67 -13.49 -20.59 -14.82
C GLY A 67 -13.58 -21.68 -13.75
N THR A 68 -14.76 -22.28 -13.60
CA THR A 68 -15.03 -23.37 -12.66
C THR A 68 -15.94 -24.41 -13.29
N GLN A 69 -15.92 -25.64 -12.76
CA GLN A 69 -16.98 -26.60 -13.04
C GLN A 69 -18.17 -26.34 -12.12
N TYR A 70 -19.34 -26.17 -12.73
CA TYR A 70 -20.61 -26.15 -12.05
C TYR A 70 -21.28 -27.51 -12.22
N VAL A 71 -21.54 -28.19 -11.10
CA VAL A 71 -22.20 -29.48 -11.08
C VAL A 71 -23.70 -29.27 -10.93
N ILE A 72 -24.46 -29.78 -11.88
CA ILE A 72 -25.91 -29.84 -11.85
C ILE A 72 -26.31 -31.13 -11.15
N ASP A 73 -27.01 -31.01 -10.02
CA ASP A 73 -27.57 -32.11 -9.25
C ASP A 73 -29.09 -31.90 -9.12
N GLU A 74 -29.83 -32.43 -10.10
CA GLU A 74 -31.29 -32.32 -10.16
C GLU A 74 -31.90 -33.69 -9.82
N PRO A 75 -32.85 -33.78 -8.86
CA PRO A 75 -33.48 -35.04 -8.51
C PRO A 75 -34.16 -35.73 -9.70
N GLY A 76 -33.89 -37.02 -9.90
CA GLY A 76 -34.42 -37.82 -11.01
C GLY A 76 -33.71 -37.57 -12.35
N CYS A 77 -32.51 -36.96 -12.30
CA CYS A 77 -31.67 -36.70 -13.45
C CYS A 77 -30.22 -37.15 -13.19
N ASP A 78 -29.46 -37.35 -14.28
CA ASP A 78 -28.04 -37.67 -14.21
C ASP A 78 -27.22 -36.43 -13.79
N LEU A 79 -26.17 -36.65 -13.00
CA LEU A 79 -25.21 -35.61 -12.63
C LEU A 79 -24.43 -35.12 -13.86
N VAL A 80 -24.48 -33.82 -14.12
CA VAL A 80 -23.77 -33.19 -15.25
C VAL A 80 -22.89 -32.06 -14.76
N ALA A 81 -21.61 -32.09 -15.11
CA ALA A 81 -20.68 -31.00 -14.84
C ALA A 81 -20.50 -30.12 -16.10
N VAL A 82 -20.63 -28.81 -15.92
CA VAL A 82 -20.50 -27.82 -17.00
C VAL A 82 -19.44 -26.79 -16.63
N ASN A 83 -18.54 -26.50 -17.57
CA ASN A 83 -17.56 -25.44 -17.38
C ASN A 83 -18.24 -24.08 -17.57
N VAL A 84 -18.22 -23.24 -16.53
CA VAL A 84 -18.79 -21.90 -16.53
C VAL A 84 -17.83 -20.92 -15.90
N ASN A 85 -17.99 -19.64 -16.22
CA ASN A 85 -17.25 -18.58 -15.55
C ASN A 85 -18.02 -18.06 -14.34
N MET A 86 -17.32 -17.81 -13.24
CA MET A 86 -17.84 -17.17 -12.04
C MET A 86 -16.96 -15.98 -11.65
N CYS A 87 -17.45 -15.15 -10.73
CA CYS A 87 -16.72 -14.00 -10.20
C CYS A 87 -16.15 -14.30 -8.82
N SER A 88 -14.87 -14.00 -8.62
CA SER A 88 -14.20 -14.15 -7.33
C SER A 88 -13.07 -13.13 -7.18
N GLY A 89 -12.84 -12.67 -5.96
CA GLY A 89 -11.79 -11.72 -5.62
C GLY A 89 -12.21 -10.79 -4.49
N TYR A 90 -11.38 -9.78 -4.28
CA TYR A 90 -11.54 -8.84 -3.18
C TYR A 90 -12.06 -7.48 -3.67
N CYS A 91 -12.84 -6.82 -2.81
CA CYS A 91 -13.38 -5.49 -3.01
C CYS A 91 -13.13 -4.65 -1.75
N MET A 92 -12.93 -3.34 -1.92
CA MET A 92 -12.74 -2.44 -0.79
C MET A 92 -14.04 -2.23 -0.02
N SER A 93 -13.98 -2.36 1.30
CA SER A 93 -15.08 -2.09 2.22
C SER A 93 -14.61 -1.14 3.33
N PHE A 94 -15.48 -0.23 3.75
CA PHE A 94 -15.19 0.74 4.82
C PHE A 94 -16.19 0.57 5.96
N SER A 95 -15.77 0.86 7.18
CA SER A 95 -16.65 0.83 8.35
C SER A 95 -16.41 2.08 9.17
N PHE A 96 -17.50 2.76 9.54
CA PHE A 96 -17.49 3.98 10.33
C PHE A 96 -18.18 3.71 11.66
N VAL A 97 -17.54 4.09 12.76
CA VAL A 97 -18.16 4.03 14.08
C VAL A 97 -19.03 5.26 14.25
N ASN A 98 -20.32 5.06 14.56
CA ASN A 98 -21.22 6.13 14.98
C ASN A 98 -21.35 6.10 16.52
N PRO A 99 -20.69 7.01 17.25
CA PRO A 99 -20.77 7.05 18.71
C PRO A 99 -22.13 7.51 19.23
N GLU A 100 -22.91 8.28 18.46
CA GLU A 100 -24.21 8.81 18.91
C GLU A 100 -25.27 7.72 18.99
N GLU A 101 -25.28 6.81 18.01
CA GLU A 101 -26.18 5.66 17.96
C GLU A 101 -25.55 4.39 18.55
N ASN A 102 -24.30 4.48 19.01
CA ASN A 102 -23.49 3.35 19.46
C ASN A 102 -23.47 2.20 18.43
N SER A 103 -23.41 2.56 17.14
CA SER A 103 -23.56 1.67 15.99
C SER A 103 -22.32 1.72 15.09
N ILE A 104 -22.19 0.76 14.17
CA ILE A 104 -21.14 0.76 13.15
C ILE A 104 -21.81 0.70 11.79
N THR A 105 -21.58 1.71 10.96
CA THR A 105 -22.05 1.75 9.57
C THR A 105 -21.01 1.09 8.68
N VAL A 106 -21.39 0.03 7.98
CA VAL A 106 -20.50 -0.72 7.10
C VAL A 106 -20.90 -0.50 5.64
N HIS A 107 -19.98 0.05 4.85
CA HIS A 107 -20.08 0.09 3.39
C HIS A 107 -19.29 -1.07 2.79
N GLY A 108 -19.92 -2.24 2.77
CA GLY A 108 -19.36 -3.47 2.22
C GLY A 108 -19.54 -3.52 0.70
N ARG A 109 -18.45 -3.81 -0.03
CA ARG A 109 -18.53 -4.14 -1.46
C ARG A 109 -18.22 -5.62 -1.71
N CYS A 110 -19.02 -6.25 -2.56
CA CYS A 110 -18.95 -7.65 -2.94
C CYS A 110 -18.61 -7.80 -4.43
N CYS A 111 -17.83 -8.84 -4.76
CA CYS A 111 -17.50 -9.18 -6.13
C CYS A 111 -18.64 -10.00 -6.75
N ARG A 112 -19.26 -9.50 -7.82
CA ARG A 112 -20.37 -10.19 -8.52
C ARG A 112 -20.26 -10.06 -10.03
N MET A 113 -21.01 -10.92 -10.72
CA MET A 113 -21.21 -10.81 -12.17
C MET A 113 -22.02 -9.54 -12.48
N VAL A 114 -21.50 -8.74 -13.42
CA VAL A 114 -22.20 -7.58 -14.01
C VAL A 114 -23.05 -8.09 -15.17
N ASP A 115 -22.37 -8.79 -16.07
CA ASP A 115 -22.91 -9.33 -17.29
C ASP A 115 -22.66 -10.84 -17.32
N ASN A 116 -23.57 -11.55 -17.97
CA ASN A 116 -23.53 -12.99 -18.10
C ASN A 116 -24.01 -13.45 -19.47
N GLU A 117 -23.51 -14.62 -19.87
CA GLU A 117 -24.02 -15.38 -20.99
C GLU A 117 -24.69 -16.66 -20.48
N TRP A 118 -25.74 -17.11 -21.16
CA TRP A 118 -26.46 -18.32 -20.77
C TRP A 118 -25.88 -19.53 -21.46
N VAL A 119 -25.29 -20.44 -20.68
CA VAL A 119 -24.83 -21.74 -21.15
C VAL A 119 -25.98 -22.74 -21.06
N LYS A 120 -26.26 -23.43 -22.16
CA LYS A 120 -27.27 -24.49 -22.20
C LYS A 120 -26.63 -25.83 -21.87
N ALA A 121 -27.19 -26.54 -20.90
CA ALA A 121 -26.78 -27.87 -20.51
C ALA A 121 -27.94 -28.83 -20.73
N LYS A 122 -27.69 -29.91 -21.49
CA LYS A 122 -28.66 -30.99 -21.65
C LYS A 122 -28.44 -31.99 -20.54
N VAL A 123 -29.48 -32.27 -19.76
CA VAL A 123 -29.46 -33.20 -18.64
C VAL A 123 -30.45 -34.32 -18.95
N ALA A 124 -29.98 -35.56 -18.86
CA ALA A 124 -30.84 -36.73 -19.03
C ALA A 124 -31.60 -36.98 -17.73
N CYS A 125 -32.91 -37.16 -17.81
CA CYS A 125 -33.78 -37.41 -16.67
C CYS A 125 -34.73 -38.58 -16.95
N GLU A 126 -35.31 -39.16 -15.91
CA GLU A 126 -36.27 -40.26 -16.02
C GLU A 126 -37.48 -39.92 -16.92
N GLY A 127 -37.90 -38.65 -16.92
CA GLY A 127 -38.99 -38.12 -17.76
C GLY A 127 -38.57 -37.61 -19.14
N GLY A 128 -37.33 -37.91 -19.57
CA GLY A 128 -36.74 -37.41 -20.81
C GLY A 128 -35.75 -36.26 -20.60
N ASP A 129 -35.09 -35.89 -21.69
CA ASP A 129 -34.03 -34.89 -21.66
C ASP A 129 -34.56 -33.48 -21.35
N ARG A 130 -33.93 -32.81 -20.39
CA ARG A 130 -34.22 -31.42 -20.03
C ARG A 130 -33.06 -30.52 -20.42
N ILE A 131 -33.37 -29.30 -20.85
CA ILE A 131 -32.35 -28.27 -21.13
C ILE A 131 -32.35 -27.26 -19.99
N MET A 132 -31.28 -27.26 -19.21
CA MET A 132 -31.04 -26.29 -18.16
C MET A 132 -30.20 -25.13 -18.69
N ARG A 133 -30.38 -23.94 -18.12
CA ARG A 133 -29.65 -22.72 -18.48
C ARG A 133 -28.89 -22.22 -17.27
N ILE A 134 -27.57 -22.15 -17.39
CA ILE A 134 -26.68 -21.74 -16.31
C ILE A 134 -26.02 -20.43 -16.70
N PRO A 135 -26.03 -19.41 -15.83
CA PRO A 135 -25.34 -18.16 -16.11
C PRO A 135 -23.82 -18.34 -15.97
N SER A 136 -23.08 -17.91 -16.99
CA SER A 136 -21.62 -17.83 -17.02
C SER A 136 -21.22 -16.36 -17.07
N ALA A 137 -20.38 -15.92 -16.14
CA ALA A 137 -19.97 -14.51 -16.04
C ALA A 137 -19.14 -14.09 -17.28
N THR A 138 -19.52 -12.98 -17.91
CA THR A 138 -18.71 -12.36 -18.97
C THR A 138 -17.86 -11.22 -18.39
N GLU A 139 -18.43 -10.47 -17.43
CA GLU A 139 -17.79 -9.37 -16.71
C GLU A 139 -18.06 -9.43 -15.19
N CYS A 140 -17.05 -9.08 -14.37
CA CYS A 140 -17.12 -9.06 -12.90
C CYS A 140 -16.70 -7.69 -12.37
N ARG A 141 -17.44 -7.13 -11.40
CA ARG A 141 -17.09 -5.85 -10.73
C ARG A 141 -17.50 -5.87 -9.26
N CYS A 142 -16.99 -4.89 -8.52
CA CYS A 142 -17.35 -4.63 -7.13
C CYS A 142 -18.60 -3.76 -7.04
N PHE A 143 -19.59 -4.19 -6.25
CA PHE A 143 -20.82 -3.45 -5.96
C PHE A 143 -21.13 -3.52 -4.47
N ASP A 144 -22.07 -2.70 -4.00
CA ASP A 144 -22.57 -2.82 -2.64
C ASP A 144 -23.14 -4.23 -2.43
N CYS A 145 -22.78 -4.85 -1.31
CA CYS A 145 -23.31 -6.16 -0.94
C CYS A 145 -24.83 -6.04 -0.73
N ALA A 146 -25.60 -6.95 -1.33
CA ALA A 146 -27.04 -7.05 -1.15
C ALA A 146 -27.41 -7.72 0.18
#